data_AF-A0A9W8N118-F1
#
_entry.id   AF-A0A9W8N118-F1
#
_cell.length_a   1.000
_cell.length_b   1.000
_cell.length_c   1.000
_cell.angle_alpha   90.00
_cell.angle_beta   90.00
_cell.angle_gamma   90.00
#
_symmetry.space_group_name_H-M   'P 1'
#
loop_
_entity.id
_entity.type
_entity.pdbx_description
1 polymer ?
#
loop_
_entity_poly.entity_id
_entity_poly.type
_entity_poly.pdbx_seq_one_letter_code
_entity_poly.pdbx_strand_id
1 'polypeptide(L)'
;MADTRPTENPPSPVTPDLHNTSQPPKAEAKKIKMNGTPKEIPLADIIAQQFPPFDAQNLVVNPFEERAKKDATFEEELSAMLLDCMLEFHAWSSARPKHEASLASQSLEEQISQIMETEKQQGMSSPTPSSSSSLRSFYRHRIVERTRAKLGEFVERMKTALAALTSALV
;
A
#
# COMPACT_ATOMS: atom_id res chain seq x y z
N MET A 1 16.87 32.63 9.74
CA MET A 1 16.22 31.59 10.57
C MET A 1 16.47 30.27 9.88
N ALA A 2 17.45 29.51 10.37
CA ALA A 2 17.88 28.25 9.76
C ALA A 2 17.06 27.12 10.38
N ASP A 3 16.39 26.35 9.52
CA ASP A 3 15.50 25.26 9.90
C ASP A 3 16.29 23.94 9.93
N THR A 4 16.65 23.48 11.13
CA THR A 4 17.28 22.18 11.36
C THR A 4 16.22 21.09 11.36
N ARG A 5 16.11 20.32 10.28
CA ARG A 5 15.31 19.08 10.26
C ARG A 5 16.01 17.96 11.05
N PRO A 6 15.29 17.18 11.86
CA PRO A 6 15.84 15.98 12.49
C PRO A 6 16.00 14.85 11.48
N THR A 7 17.16 14.23 11.49
CA THR A 7 17.47 13.01 10.73
C THR A 7 16.80 11.81 11.41
N GLU A 8 15.69 11.32 10.84
CA GLU A 8 15.11 10.03 11.23
C GLU A 8 15.98 8.90 10.70
N ASN A 9 16.49 8.08 11.62
CA ASN A 9 17.17 6.83 11.29
C ASN A 9 16.13 5.81 10.78
N PRO A 10 16.44 5.06 9.70
CA PRO A 10 15.56 3.98 9.25
C PRO A 10 15.51 2.84 10.28
N PRO A 11 14.33 2.22 10.49
CA PRO A 11 14.22 1.05 11.35
C PRO A 11 15.02 -0.11 10.78
N SER A 12 15.82 -0.75 11.63
CA SER A 12 16.59 -1.95 11.30
C SER A 12 15.67 -3.07 10.76
N PRO A 13 16.15 -3.87 9.79
CA PRO A 13 15.39 -5.00 9.27
C PRO A 13 15.14 -6.02 10.37
N VAL A 14 13.86 -6.25 10.65
CA VAL A 14 13.40 -7.35 11.51
C VAL A 14 13.77 -8.65 10.80
N THR A 15 14.76 -9.36 11.33
CA THR A 15 15.04 -10.75 10.95
C THR A 15 13.82 -11.60 11.29
N PRO A 16 13.17 -12.27 10.32
CA PRO A 16 12.14 -13.24 10.63
C PRO A 16 12.78 -14.39 11.39
N ASP A 17 12.34 -14.58 12.63
CA ASP A 17 12.67 -15.73 13.47
C ASP A 17 12.27 -17.01 12.73
N LEU A 18 13.25 -17.73 12.21
CA LEU A 18 13.12 -19.07 11.65
C LEU A 18 12.89 -20.09 12.77
N HIS A 19 11.78 -19.97 13.50
CA HIS A 19 11.27 -21.05 14.34
C HIS A 19 10.50 -22.03 13.47
N ASN A 20 11.19 -22.65 12.51
CA ASN A 20 10.70 -23.87 11.88
C ASN A 20 10.98 -25.01 12.85
N THR A 21 10.08 -25.15 13.83
CA THR A 21 9.95 -26.37 14.62
C THR A 21 9.61 -27.50 13.65
N SER A 22 10.66 -28.12 13.11
CA SER A 22 10.61 -29.46 12.56
C SER A 22 10.24 -30.41 13.70
N GLN A 23 8.95 -30.46 14.02
CA GLN A 23 8.41 -31.55 14.81
C GLN A 23 8.64 -32.81 13.97
N PRO A 24 9.47 -33.76 14.44
CA PRO A 24 9.55 -35.05 13.78
C PRO A 24 8.13 -35.63 13.73
N PRO A 25 7.73 -36.26 12.61
CA PRO A 25 6.42 -36.88 12.52
C PRO A 25 6.27 -37.79 13.74
N LYS A 26 5.18 -37.56 14.49
CA LYS A 26 4.68 -38.49 15.51
C LYS A 26 4.46 -39.81 14.80
N ALA A 27 5.52 -40.62 14.72
CA ALA A 27 5.40 -42.01 14.39
C ALA A 27 4.52 -42.56 15.51
N GLU A 28 3.25 -42.83 15.17
CA GLU A 28 2.42 -43.70 15.97
C GLU A 28 3.16 -45.04 16.01
N ALA A 29 4.06 -45.16 16.98
CA ALA A 29 4.70 -46.39 17.34
C ALA A 29 3.56 -47.32 17.75
N LYS A 30 3.09 -48.12 16.79
CA LYS A 30 2.29 -49.32 17.07
C LYS A 30 3.06 -50.05 18.16
N LYS A 31 2.53 -49.97 19.38
CA LYS A 31 3.08 -50.57 20.58
C LYS A 31 3.07 -52.06 20.36
N ILE A 32 4.17 -52.60 19.80
CA ILE A 32 4.39 -54.03 19.68
C ILE A 32 4.46 -54.52 21.13
N LYS A 33 3.37 -55.15 21.57
CA LYS A 33 3.21 -55.70 22.90
C LYS A 33 4.13 -56.93 22.98
N MET A 34 5.42 -56.70 23.28
CA MET A 34 6.37 -57.78 23.51
C MET A 34 6.08 -58.43 24.87
N ASN A 35 5.12 -59.35 24.85
CA ASN A 35 4.91 -60.31 25.93
C ASN A 35 5.84 -61.50 25.68
N GLY A 36 7.03 -61.48 26.24
CA GLY A 36 7.94 -62.63 26.21
C GLY A 36 9.29 -62.30 26.83
N THR A 37 9.77 -63.16 27.73
CA THR A 37 11.11 -63.11 28.29
C THR A 37 12.17 -63.07 27.16
N PRO A 38 13.27 -62.31 27.33
CA PRO A 38 14.28 -62.15 26.29
C PRO A 38 15.01 -63.48 26.06
N LYS A 39 14.51 -64.27 25.11
CA LYS A 39 15.28 -65.36 24.51
C LYS A 39 16.22 -64.72 23.51
N GLU A 40 17.52 -64.87 23.73
CA GLU A 40 18.55 -64.46 22.78
C GLU A 40 18.26 -65.14 21.43
N ILE A 41 17.86 -64.35 20.45
CA ILE A 41 17.65 -64.83 19.09
C ILE A 41 19.05 -65.12 18.53
N PRO A 42 19.33 -66.35 18.09
CA PRO A 42 20.61 -66.69 17.48
C PRO A 42 20.93 -65.74 16.32
N LEU A 43 22.18 -65.30 16.21
CA LEU A 43 22.60 -64.37 15.15
C LEU A 43 22.26 -64.89 13.74
N ALA A 44 22.29 -66.22 13.56
CA ALA A 44 21.90 -66.87 12.31
C ALA A 44 20.43 -66.60 11.93
N ASP A 45 19.52 -66.55 12.91
CA ASP A 45 18.10 -66.27 12.68
C ASP A 45 17.86 -64.80 12.36
N ILE A 46 18.67 -63.89 12.91
CA ILE A 46 18.62 -62.45 12.59
C ILE A 46 19.08 -62.21 11.15
N ILE A 47 20.16 -62.86 10.72
CA ILE A 47 20.70 -62.72 9.37
C ILE A 47 19.79 -63.41 8.34
N ALA A 48 19.14 -64.51 8.72
CA ALA A 48 18.15 -65.19 7.88
C ALA A 48 16.82 -64.44 7.78
N GLN A 49 16.57 -63.46 8.65
CA GLN A 49 15.34 -62.68 8.62
C GLN A 49 15.31 -61.77 7.39
N GLN A 50 14.39 -62.05 6.47
CA GLN A 50 14.20 -61.22 5.29
C GLN A 50 13.62 -59.86 5.71
N PHE A 51 14.27 -58.78 5.30
CA PHE A 51 13.74 -57.44 5.53
C PHE A 51 12.37 -57.29 4.87
N PRO A 52 11.40 -56.66 5.55
CA PRO A 52 10.14 -56.32 4.91
C PRO A 52 10.43 -55.46 3.66
N PRO A 53 9.70 -55.67 2.55
CA PRO A 53 9.93 -54.91 1.33
C PRO A 53 9.72 -53.42 1.61
N PHE A 54 10.69 -52.61 1.18
CA PHE A 54 10.64 -51.16 1.35
C PHE A 54 9.65 -50.56 0.35
N ASP A 55 8.60 -49.93 0.86
CA ASP A 55 7.63 -49.20 0.04
C ASP A 55 8.10 -47.75 -0.16
N ALA A 56 8.98 -47.57 -1.14
CA ALA A 56 9.54 -46.26 -1.49
C ALA A 56 8.45 -45.27 -1.95
N GLN A 57 7.41 -45.78 -2.62
CA GLN A 57 6.36 -44.95 -3.19
C GLN A 57 5.58 -44.23 -2.09
N ASN A 58 5.11 -44.98 -1.09
CA ASN A 58 4.29 -44.41 -0.04
C ASN A 58 5.09 -43.63 1.00
N LEU A 59 6.33 -44.06 1.29
CA LEU A 59 7.13 -43.44 2.36
C LEU A 59 7.93 -42.22 1.89
N VAL A 60 8.34 -42.18 0.63
CA VAL A 60 9.20 -41.10 0.12
C VAL A 60 8.44 -40.27 -0.91
N VAL A 61 7.95 -40.89 -1.98
CA VAL A 61 7.43 -40.16 -3.14
C VAL A 61 6.14 -39.39 -2.81
N ASN A 62 5.14 -40.06 -2.22
CA ASN A 62 3.84 -39.45 -1.96
C ASN A 62 3.92 -38.19 -1.05
N PRO A 63 4.68 -38.16 0.07
CA PRO A 63 4.84 -36.94 0.86
C PRO A 63 5.40 -35.74 0.09
N PHE A 64 6.32 -35.96 -0.85
CA PHE A 64 6.85 -34.89 -1.70
C PHE A 64 5.81 -34.39 -2.69
N GLU A 65 5.06 -35.29 -3.33
CA GLU A 65 3.98 -34.92 -4.24
C GLU A 65 2.87 -34.14 -3.51
N GLU A 66 2.49 -34.58 -2.31
CA GLU A 66 1.50 -33.87 -1.48
C GLU A 66 2.00 -32.47 -1.11
N ARG A 67 3.28 -32.34 -0.74
CA ARG A 67 3.87 -31.05 -0.41
C ARG A 67 3.95 -30.12 -1.63
N ALA A 68 4.37 -30.63 -2.78
CA ALA A 68 4.41 -29.87 -4.02
C ALA A 68 3.00 -29.37 -4.40
N LYS A 69 1.96 -30.19 -4.20
CA LYS A 69 0.57 -29.78 -4.41
C LYS A 69 0.14 -28.67 -3.45
N LYS A 70 0.49 -28.77 -2.16
CA LYS A 70 0.19 -27.73 -1.17
C LYS A 70 0.88 -26.41 -1.50
N ASP A 71 2.15 -26.48 -1.88
CA ASP A 71 2.93 -25.30 -2.25
C ASP A 71 2.30 -24.61 -3.48
N ALA A 72 1.89 -25.38 -4.50
CA ALA A 72 1.18 -24.84 -5.66
C ALA A 72 -0.14 -24.14 -5.28
N THR A 73 -0.95 -24.75 -4.40
CA THR A 73 -2.20 -24.11 -3.93
C THR A 73 -1.94 -22.85 -3.10
N PHE A 74 -0.87 -22.84 -2.31
CA PHE A 74 -0.49 -21.67 -1.52
C PHE A 74 -0.01 -20.51 -2.39
N GLU A 75 0.79 -20.79 -3.42
CA GLU A 75 1.21 -19.78 -4.39
C GLU A 75 0.01 -19.15 -5.11
N GLU A 76 -0.96 -19.97 -5.51
CA GLU A 76 -2.21 -19.50 -6.13
C GLU A 76 -3.00 -18.60 -5.17
N GLU A 77 -3.25 -19.04 -3.94
CA GLU A 77 -3.98 -18.27 -2.92
C GLU A 77 -3.26 -16.96 -2.56
N LEU A 78 -1.94 -17.00 -2.37
CA LEU A 78 -1.13 -15.83 -2.09
C LEU A 78 -1.19 -14.81 -3.24
N SER A 79 -1.10 -15.29 -4.48
CA SER A 79 -1.19 -14.43 -5.66
C SER A 79 -2.56 -13.76 -5.76
N ALA A 80 -3.64 -14.49 -5.45
CA ALA A 80 -4.99 -13.97 -5.44
C ALA A 80 -5.17 -12.89 -4.36
N MET A 81 -4.72 -13.15 -3.12
CA MET A 81 -4.79 -12.17 -2.03
C MET A 81 -3.97 -10.91 -2.33
N LEU A 82 -2.79 -11.05 -2.92
CA LEU A 82 -1.95 -9.92 -3.28
C LEU A 82 -2.63 -9.05 -4.35
N LEU A 83 -3.21 -9.67 -5.37
CA LEU A 83 -3.93 -8.97 -6.42
C LEU A 83 -5.13 -8.20 -5.86
N ASP A 84 -5.90 -8.83 -4.97
CA ASP A 84 -7.06 -8.21 -4.32
C ASP A 84 -6.65 -6.97 -3.50
N CYS A 85 -5.61 -7.11 -2.67
CA CYS A 85 -5.03 -6.00 -1.90
C CYS A 85 -4.57 -4.84 -2.80
N MET A 86 -3.92 -5.14 -3.93
CA MET A 86 -3.50 -4.12 -4.90
C MET A 86 -4.69 -3.41 -5.54
N LEU A 87 -5.76 -4.13 -5.86
CA LEU A 87 -6.98 -3.57 -6.45
C LEU A 87 -7.73 -2.68 -5.45
N GLU A 88 -7.86 -3.12 -4.20
CA GLU A 88 -8.46 -2.33 -3.12
C GLU A 88 -7.68 -1.04 -2.87
N PHE A 89 -6.35 -1.13 -2.77
CA PHE A 89 -5.49 0.03 -2.59
C PHE A 89 -5.59 1.00 -3.77
N HIS A 90 -5.61 0.48 -5.00
CA HIS A 90 -5.80 1.31 -6.20
C HIS A 90 -7.18 2.00 -6.20
N ALA A 91 -8.25 1.27 -5.86
CA ALA A 91 -9.59 1.82 -5.78
C ALA A 91 -9.68 2.95 -4.74
N TRP A 92 -9.12 2.72 -3.55
CA TRP A 92 -9.09 3.70 -2.47
C TRP A 92 -8.27 4.94 -2.83
N SER A 93 -7.05 4.75 -3.34
CA SER A 93 -6.17 5.86 -3.75
C SER A 93 -6.73 6.64 -4.94
N SER A 94 -7.50 6.01 -5.83
CA SER A 94 -8.18 6.68 -6.94
C SER A 94 -9.44 7.44 -6.53
N ALA A 95 -10.19 6.94 -5.54
CA ALA A 95 -11.40 7.58 -5.04
C ALA A 95 -11.11 8.79 -4.15
N ARG A 96 -10.03 8.73 -3.36
CA ARG A 96 -9.69 9.73 -2.35
C ARG A 96 -9.50 11.15 -2.89
N PRO A 97 -8.68 11.41 -3.94
CA PRO A 97 -8.51 12.76 -4.49
C PRO A 97 -9.82 13.39 -4.97
N LYS A 98 -10.72 12.59 -5.56
CA LYS A 98 -12.04 13.07 -6.01
C LYS A 98 -12.91 13.48 -4.83
N HIS A 99 -12.93 12.68 -3.78
CA HIS A 99 -13.66 12.99 -2.56
C HIS A 99 -13.12 14.25 -1.87
N GLU A 100 -11.80 14.36 -1.72
CA GLU A 100 -11.15 15.52 -1.12
C GLU A 100 -11.39 16.80 -1.94
N ALA A 101 -11.30 16.72 -3.28
CA ALA A 101 -11.62 17.84 -4.15
C ALA A 101 -13.10 18.26 -4.04
N SER A 102 -14.02 17.30 -3.95
CA SER A 102 -15.45 17.58 -3.76
C SER A 102 -15.72 18.28 -2.42
N LEU A 103 -15.10 17.81 -1.33
CA LEU A 103 -15.23 18.46 -0.01
C LEU A 103 -14.67 19.89 -0.02
N ALA A 104 -13.52 20.10 -0.67
CA ALA A 104 -12.94 21.42 -0.83
C ALA A 104 -13.86 22.36 -1.64
N SER A 105 -14.46 21.87 -2.72
CA SER A 105 -15.43 22.64 -3.52
C SER A 105 -16.65 23.03 -2.69
N GLN A 106 -17.24 22.08 -1.97
CA GLN A 106 -18.41 22.33 -1.12
C GLN A 106 -18.10 23.36 -0.03
N SER A 107 -16.92 23.27 0.60
CA SER A 107 -16.49 24.25 1.61
C SER A 107 -16.36 25.67 1.02
N LEU A 108 -15.85 25.80 -0.20
CA LEU A 108 -15.77 27.10 -0.89
C LEU A 108 -17.15 27.63 -1.26
N GLU A 109 -18.05 26.78 -1.74
CA GLU A 109 -19.44 27.14 -2.07
C GLU A 109 -20.21 27.64 -0.83
N GLU A 110 -20.00 27.00 0.31
CA GLU A 110 -20.57 27.43 1.59
C GLU A 110 -20.02 28.80 2.01
N GLN A 111 -18.71 29.00 1.93
CA GLN A 111 -18.09 30.30 2.22
C GLN A 111 -18.60 31.41 1.29
N ILE A 112 -18.75 31.12 -0.01
CA ILE A 112 -19.32 32.06 -0.98
C ILE A 112 -20.77 32.40 -0.60
N SER A 113 -21.56 31.39 -0.24
CA SER A 113 -22.95 31.57 0.17
C SER A 113 -23.07 32.44 1.44
N GLN A 114 -22.17 32.22 2.41
CA GLN A 114 -22.08 33.03 3.62
C GLN A 114 -21.70 34.48 3.31
N ILE A 115 -20.72 34.70 2.44
CA ILE A 115 -20.34 36.05 2.00
C ILE A 115 -21.51 36.74 1.30
N MET A 116 -22.21 36.05 0.40
CA MET A 116 -23.38 36.61 -0.27
C MET A 116 -24.50 37.01 0.70
N GLU A 117 -24.78 36.18 1.71
CA GLU A 117 -25.78 36.49 2.72
C GLU A 117 -25.35 37.67 3.61
N THR A 118 -24.07 37.74 4.00
CA THR A 118 -23.57 38.90 4.75
C THR A 118 -23.56 40.19 3.91
N GLU A 119 -23.22 40.13 2.62
CA GLU A 119 -23.31 41.27 1.70
C GLU A 119 -24.75 41.74 1.55
N LYS A 120 -25.70 40.82 1.41
CA LYS A 120 -27.14 41.12 1.35
C LYS A 120 -27.61 41.83 2.61
N GLN A 121 -27.19 41.39 3.80
CA GLN A 121 -27.53 42.03 5.06
C GLN A 121 -26.91 43.43 5.20
N GLN A 122 -25.66 43.61 4.77
CA GLN A 122 -24.97 44.92 4.78
C GLN A 122 -25.54 45.89 3.73
N GLY A 123 -25.94 45.40 2.56
CA GLY A 123 -26.57 46.18 1.49
C GLY A 123 -27.98 46.69 1.83
N MET A 124 -28.62 46.12 2.86
CA MET A 124 -29.89 46.63 3.41
C MET A 124 -29.69 47.71 4.50
N SER A 125 -28.44 47.96 4.91
CA SER A 125 -28.08 48.96 5.92
C SER A 125 -27.12 50.00 5.34
N SER A 126 -27.51 50.65 4.25
CA SER A 126 -27.05 52.00 3.90
C SER A 126 -28.12 52.71 3.08
N PRO A 127 -28.50 53.96 3.43
CA PRO A 127 -29.46 54.75 2.67
C PRO A 127 -28.91 54.99 1.26
N THR A 128 -29.80 54.99 0.27
CA THR A 128 -29.59 55.45 -1.11
C THR A 128 -28.37 56.38 -1.30
N PRO A 129 -27.30 55.94 -1.97
CA PRO A 129 -26.23 56.84 -2.39
C PRO A 129 -26.61 57.47 -3.72
N SER A 130 -27.06 58.72 -3.66
CA SER A 130 -26.89 59.67 -4.76
C SER A 130 -25.41 59.75 -5.13
N SER A 131 -25.08 59.39 -6.38
CA SER A 131 -23.86 59.74 -7.13
C SER A 131 -22.48 59.55 -6.45
N SER A 132 -21.82 58.40 -6.66
CA SER A 132 -20.35 58.36 -6.85
C SER A 132 -19.87 57.01 -7.43
N SER A 133 -19.69 56.98 -8.75
CA SER A 133 -19.38 55.81 -9.57
C SER A 133 -17.88 55.57 -9.82
N SER A 134 -17.00 55.74 -8.83
CA SER A 134 -15.53 55.75 -9.10
C SER A 134 -14.65 54.72 -8.36
N LEU A 135 -15.11 54.05 -7.30
CA LEU A 135 -14.19 53.23 -6.47
C LEU A 135 -14.21 51.70 -6.72
N ARG A 136 -15.22 51.17 -7.42
CA ARG A 136 -15.29 49.72 -7.71
C ARG A 136 -14.35 49.24 -8.83
N SER A 137 -13.80 50.17 -9.63
CA SER A 137 -12.89 49.85 -10.74
C SER A 137 -11.48 49.44 -10.29
N PHE A 138 -10.99 50.01 -9.18
CA PHE A 138 -9.59 49.85 -8.75
C PHE A 138 -9.24 48.43 -8.26
N TYR A 139 -10.15 47.77 -7.53
CA TYR A 139 -9.88 46.43 -7.01
C TYR A 139 -9.91 45.35 -8.10
N ARG A 140 -10.82 45.48 -9.08
CA ARG A 140 -10.93 44.55 -10.20
C ARG A 140 -9.68 44.62 -11.09
N HIS A 141 -9.17 45.83 -11.33
CA HIS A 141 -7.94 46.01 -12.12
C HIS A 141 -6.71 45.42 -11.41
N ARG A 142 -6.57 45.64 -10.10
CA ARG A 142 -5.40 45.17 -9.33
C ARG A 142 -5.29 43.63 -9.26
N ILE A 143 -6.42 42.93 -9.15
CA ILE A 143 -6.44 41.46 -9.11
C ILE A 143 -6.03 40.90 -10.49
N VAL A 144 -6.61 41.45 -11.58
CA VAL A 144 -6.31 41.02 -12.95
C VAL A 144 -4.84 41.22 -13.30
N GLU A 145 -4.26 42.37 -12.94
CA GLU A 145 -2.83 42.64 -13.18
C GLU A 145 -1.91 41.67 -12.41
N ARG A 146 -2.27 41.34 -11.17
CA ARG A 146 -1.47 40.38 -10.37
C ARG A 146 -1.52 38.96 -10.96
N THR A 147 -2.68 38.52 -11.44
CA THR A 147 -2.79 37.22 -12.13
C THR A 147 -2.04 37.21 -13.46
N ARG A 148 -2.08 38.32 -14.21
CA ARG A 148 -1.35 38.47 -15.48
C ARG A 148 0.17 38.37 -15.26
N ALA A 149 0.69 39.04 -14.23
CA ALA A 149 2.10 39.01 -13.89
C ALA A 149 2.58 37.59 -13.51
N LYS A 150 1.81 36.88 -12.67
CA LYS A 150 2.13 35.50 -12.27
C LYS A 150 2.09 34.53 -13.44
N LEU A 151 1.12 34.69 -14.36
CA LEU A 151 1.04 33.86 -15.55
C LEU A 151 2.23 34.09 -16.48
N GLY A 152 2.66 35.34 -16.65
CA GLY A 152 3.86 35.67 -17.42
C GLY A 152 5.11 35.01 -16.85
N GLU A 153 5.31 35.07 -15.53
CA GLU A 153 6.43 34.42 -14.86
C GLU A 153 6.42 32.89 -15.04
N PHE A 154 5.25 32.27 -14.93
CA PHE A 154 5.10 30.82 -15.16
C PHE A 154 5.48 30.44 -16.60
N VAL A 155 4.98 31.18 -17.59
CA VAL A 155 5.28 30.93 -19.01
C VAL A 155 6.78 31.07 -19.28
N GLU A 156 7.45 32.05 -18.71
CA GLU A 156 8.91 32.22 -18.87
C GLU A 156 9.72 31.10 -18.21
N ARG A 157 9.30 30.62 -17.03
CA ARG A 157 9.92 29.43 -16.42
C ARG A 157 9.75 28.19 -17.28
N MET A 158 8.56 28.00 -17.85
CA MET A 158 8.26 26.87 -18.72
C MET A 158 9.06 26.93 -20.03
N LYS A 159 9.18 28.12 -20.65
CA LYS A 159 10.06 28.33 -21.81
C LYS A 159 11.52 28.04 -21.48
N THR A 160 12.01 28.51 -20.34
CA THR A 160 13.39 28.25 -19.89
C THR A 160 13.64 26.76 -19.68
N ALA A 161 12.70 26.05 -19.04
CA ALA A 161 12.80 24.60 -18.85
C ALA A 161 12.79 23.84 -20.19
N LEU A 162 11.92 24.23 -21.12
CA LEU A 162 11.87 23.65 -22.46
C LEU A 162 13.16 23.93 -23.23
N ALA A 163 13.66 25.16 -23.19
CA ALA A 163 14.92 25.54 -23.83
C ALA A 163 16.08 24.68 -23.29
N ALA A 164 16.20 24.54 -21.97
CA ALA A 164 17.23 23.71 -21.34
C ALA A 164 17.16 22.23 -21.75
N LEU A 165 15.95 21.67 -21.86
CA LEU A 165 15.74 20.29 -22.33
C LEU A 165 16.12 20.12 -23.80
N THR A 166 15.80 21.11 -24.64
CA THR A 166 16.09 21.05 -26.09
C THR A 166 17.54 21.38 -26.43
N SER A 167 18.20 22.27 -25.69
CA SER A 167 19.62 22.58 -25.86
C SER A 167 20.55 21.50 -25.32
N ALA A 168 20.05 20.60 -24.48
CA ALA A 168 20.78 19.42 -24.00
C ALA A 168 20.76 18.25 -25.00
N LEU A 169 20.06 18.40 -26.13
CA LEU A 169 19.89 17.36 -27.16
C LEU A 169 20.69 17.62 -28.46
N VAL A 170 21.57 18.63 -28.47
CA VAL A 170 22.50 18.97 -29.57
C VAL A 170 23.91 18.95 -29.04
#